data_AF-A0A8X8IE89-F1
#
_entry.id   AF-A0A8X8IE89-F1
#
_cell.length_a   1.000
_cell.length_b   1.000
_cell.length_c   1.000
_cell.angle_alpha   90.00
_cell.angle_beta   90.00
_cell.angle_gamma   90.00
#
_symmetry.space_group_name_H-M   'P 1'
#
loop_
_entity.id
_entity.type
_entity.pdbx_description
1 polymer ?
#
loop_
_entity_poly.entity_id
_entity_poly.type
_entity_poly.pdbx_seq_one_letter_code
_entity_poly.pdbx_strand_id
1 'polypeptide(L)' 'MKTPLRPKEIQIIKLICRQYSTREIGERMGISHRTVEGCRERILEKTRAKNMVGIALYAIKNGIHKV' A
#
# COMPACT_ATOMS: atom_id res chain seq x y z
N MET A 1 -14.52 13.45 0.57
CA MET A 1 -14.49 12.78 -0.75
C MET A 1 -13.58 11.55 -0.68
N LYS A 2 -13.94 10.42 -1.30
CA LYS A 2 -13.03 9.26 -1.43
C LYS A 2 -12.05 9.53 -2.58
N THR A 3 -10.81 9.91 -2.26
CA THR A 3 -9.79 10.11 -3.28
C THR A 3 -9.36 8.75 -3.84
N PRO A 4 -9.36 8.54 -5.17
CA PRO A 4 -8.96 7.27 -5.75
C PRO A 4 -7.49 6.94 -5.44
N LEU A 5 -7.20 5.64 -5.39
CA LEU A 5 -5.84 5.14 -5.27
C LEU A 5 -5.10 5.36 -6.59
N ARG A 6 -3.90 5.94 -6.51
CA ARG A 6 -3.02 6.14 -7.67
C ARG A 6 -2.35 4.82 -8.05
N PRO A 7 -1.90 4.66 -9.31
CA PRO A 7 -1.20 3.44 -9.74
C PRO A 7 -0.02 3.05 -8.84
N LYS A 8 0.77 4.03 -8.39
CA LYS A 8 1.90 3.82 -7.48
C LYS A 8 1.47 3.32 -6.10
N GLU A 9 0.33 3.80 -5.60
CA GLU A 9 -0.25 3.35 -4.32
C GLU A 9 -0.78 1.91 -4.44
N ILE A 10 -1.43 1.57 -5.56
CA ILE A 10 -1.86 0.19 -5.85
C ILE A 10 -0.67 -0.77 -5.89
N GLN A 11 0.44 -0.34 -6.49
CA GLN A 11 1.67 -1.14 -6.56
C GLN A 11 2.26 -1.40 -5.17
N ILE A 12 2.31 -0.37 -4.31
CA ILE A 12 2.72 -0.51 -2.90
C ILE A 12 1.78 -1.47 -2.16
N ILE A 13 0.46 -1.32 -2.30
CA ILE A 13 -0.53 -2.21 -1.67
C ILE A 13 -0.28 -3.67 -2.05
N LYS A 14 -0.01 -3.96 -3.34
CA LYS A 14 0.29 -5.32 -3.81
C LYS A 14 1.57 -5.87 -3.18
N LEU A 15 2.60 -5.04 -2.99
CA LEU A 15 3.85 -5.45 -2.34
C LEU A 15 3.66 -5.66 -0.83
N ILE A 16 2.81 -4.87 -0.17
CA ILE A 16 2.41 -5.09 1.22
C ILE A 16 1.71 -6.44 1.38
N CYS A 17 0.81 -6.79 0.45
CA CYS A 17 0.13 -8.09 0.49
C CYS A 17 1.10 -9.27 0.29
N ARG A 18 2.21 -9.04 -0.41
CA ARG A 18 3.32 -10.00 -0.56
C ARG A 18 4.30 -9.98 0.62
N GLN A 19 3.96 -9.28 1.71
CA GLN A 19 4.71 -9.20 2.96
C GLN A 19 6.11 -8.58 2.85
N TYR A 20 6.34 -7.72 1.84
CA TYR A 20 7.58 -6.96 1.77
C TYR A 20 7.60 -5.84 2.81
N SER A 21 8.76 -5.65 3.44
CA SER A 21 9.05 -4.51 4.31
C SER A 21 9.08 -3.20 3.50
N THR A 22 9.00 -2.07 4.20
CA THR A 22 9.05 -0.74 3.57
C THR A 22 10.38 -0.48 2.85
N ARG A 23 11.46 -1.06 3.37
CA ARG A 23 12.78 -0.99 2.75
C ARG A 23 12.82 -1.79 1.44
N GLU A 24 12.39 -3.04 1.47
CA GLU A 24 12.33 -3.89 0.26
C GLU A 24 11.38 -3.31 -0.80
N ILE A 25 10.27 -2.71 -0.39
CA ILE A 25 9.37 -1.99 -1.30
C ILE A 25 10.09 -0.82 -1.97
N GLY A 26 10.85 -0.03 -1.21
CA GLY A 26 11.62 1.09 -1.73
C GLY A 26 12.66 0.63 -2.76
N GLU A 27 13.43 -0.40 -2.41
CA GLU A 27 14.43 -1.03 -3.30
C GLU A 27 13.78 -1.53 -4.59
N ARG A 28 12.67 -2.27 -4.51
CA ARG A 28 11.94 -2.80 -5.70
C ARG A 28 11.34 -1.71 -6.59
N MET A 29 10.99 -0.56 -6.01
CA MET A 29 10.35 0.54 -6.73
C MET A 29 11.34 1.65 -7.14
N GLY A 30 12.63 1.52 -6.82
CA GLY A 30 13.64 2.55 -7.09
C GLY A 30 13.39 3.87 -6.35
N ILE A 31 12.82 3.82 -5.14
CA ILE A 31 12.51 5.01 -4.32
C ILE A 31 12.99 4.82 -2.88
N SER A 32 13.17 5.93 -2.17
CA SER A 32 13.56 5.86 -0.75
C SER A 32 12.48 5.20 0.10
N HIS A 33 12.88 4.49 1.17
CA HIS A 33 11.95 3.93 2.15
C HIS A 33 11.06 5.03 2.76
N ARG A 34 11.58 6.24 2.97
CA ARG A 34 10.80 7.43 3.41
C ARG A 34 9.67 7.79 2.46
N THR A 35 9.91 7.70 1.15
CA THR A 35 8.86 7.92 0.14
C THR A 35 7.77 6.85 0.25
N VAL A 36 8.15 5.59 0.54
CA VAL A 36 7.18 4.51 0.78
C VAL A 36 6.37 4.77 2.04
N GLU A 37 6.98 5.22 3.14
CA GLU A 37 6.29 5.60 4.38
C GLU A 37 5.21 6.67 4.13
N GLY A 38 5.57 7.79 3.49
CA GLY A 38 4.58 8.83 3.18
C GLY A 38 3.50 8.37 2.19
N CYS A 39 3.79 7.39 1.32
CA CYS A 39 2.76 6.75 0.52
C CYS A 39 1.84 5.85 1.36
N ARG A 40 2.38 5.12 2.34
CA ARG A 40 1.60 4.27 3.26
C ARG A 40 0.62 5.10 4.09
N GLU A 41 1.03 6.26 4.59
CA GLU A 41 0.13 7.18 5.31
C GLU A 41 -1.07 7.59 4.46
N ARG A 42 -0.81 8.03 3.23
CA ARG A 42 -1.90 8.36 2.27
C ARG A 42 -2.77 7.16 1.94
N ILE A 43 -2.20 5.96 1.84
CA ILE A 43 -2.97 4.73 1.61
C ILE A 43 -3.87 4.44 2.81
N LEU A 44 -3.38 4.58 4.06
CA LEU A 44 -4.18 4.39 5.26
C LEU A 44 -5.39 5.33 5.27
N GLU A 45 -5.17 6.62 4.99
CA GLU A 45 -6.24 7.62 4.91
C GLU A 45 -7.27 7.27 3.82
N LYS A 46 -6.82 6.97 2.60
CA LYS A 46 -7.71 6.66 1.46
C LYS A 46 -8.51 5.37 1.64
N THR A 47 -7.90 4.37 2.27
CA THR A 47 -8.52 3.06 2.52
C THR A 47 -9.30 3.02 3.83
N ARG A 48 -9.15 4.03 4.70
CA ARG A 48 -9.60 4.05 6.09
C ARG A 48 -9.09 2.87 6.92
N ALA A 49 -7.94 2.33 6.54
CA ALA A 49 -7.27 1.28 7.29
C ALA A 49 -6.52 1.89 8.48
N LYS A 50 -6.45 1.14 9.59
CA LYS A 50 -5.71 1.55 10.79
C LYS A 50 -4.24 1.15 10.76
N ASN A 51 -3.89 0.15 9.96
CA ASN A 51 -2.55 -0.43 9.88
C ASN A 51 -2.37 -1.24 8.58
N MET A 52 -1.21 -1.87 8.42
CA MET A 52 -0.85 -2.68 7.24
C MET A 52 -1.78 -3.87 7.02
N VAL A 53 -2.23 -4.51 8.10
CA VAL A 53 -3.21 -5.61 8.03
C VAL A 53 -4.53 -5.07 7.47
N GLY A 54 -4.97 -3.91 7.92
CA GLY A 54 -6.15 -3.23 7.37
C GLY A 54 -6.01 -2.91 5.88
N ILE A 55 -4.82 -2.51 5.42
CA ILE A 55 -4.54 -2.29 3.99
C ILE A 55 -4.65 -3.62 3.21
N ALA A 56 -4.08 -4.70 3.73
CA ALA A 56 -4.14 -6.01 3.09
C ALA A 56 -5.60 -6.52 2.99
N LEU A 57 -6.38 -6.39 4.08
CA LEU A 57 -7.80 -6.73 4.09
C LEU A 57 -8.60 -5.88 3.09
N TYR A 58 -8.31 -4.58 3.01
CA TYR A 58 -8.91 -3.71 2.00
C TYR A 58 -8.59 -4.20 0.58
N ALA A 59 -7.34 -4.57 0.31
CA ALA A 59 -6.90 -5.02 -1.00
C ALA A 59 -7.62 -6.29 -1.46
N ILE A 60 -7.82 -7.25 -0.54
CA ILE A 60 -8.56 -8.49 -0.82
C ILE A 60 -10.04 -8.17 -1.08
N LYS A 61 -10.70 -7.41 -0.20
CA LYS A 61 -12.12 -7.06 -0.33
C LYS A 61 -12.46 -6.30 -1.61
N ASN A 62 -11.52 -5.53 -2.14
CA ASN A 62 -11.71 -4.72 -3.35
C ASN A 62 -11.08 -5.37 -4.62
N GLY A 63 -10.63 -6.62 -4.55
CA GLY A 63 -10.07 -7.34 -5.70
C GLY A 63 -8.73 -6.80 -6.22
N ILE A 64 -8.03 -5.98 -5.43
CA ILE A 64 -6.68 -5.46 -5.75
C ILE A 64 -5.63 -6.57 -5.62
N HIS A 65 -5.85 -7.49 -4.68
CA HIS A 65 -5.01 -8.65 -4.43
C HIS A 65 -5.88 -9.90 -4.27
N LYS A 66 -5.40 -11.04 -4.79
CA LYS A 66 -6.03 -12.35 -4.62
C LYS A 66 -5.11 -13.21 -3.77
N VAL A 67 -5.71 -13.93 -2.83
CA VAL A 67 -5.05 -14.97 -2.03
C VAL A 67 -5.08 -16.27 -2.81
#